data_AF-A0A965MPV2-F1
#
_entry.id   AF-A0A965MPV2-F1
#
_cell.length_a   1.000
_cell.length_b   1.000
_cell.length_c   1.000
_cell.angle_alpha   90.00
_cell.angle_beta   90.00
_cell.angle_gamma   90.00
#
_symmetry.space_group_name_H-M   'P 1'
#
loop_
_entity.id
_entity.type
_entity.pdbx_description
1 polymer ?
#
loop_
_entity_poly.entity_id
_entity_poly.type
_entity_poly.pdbx_seq_one_letter_code
_entity_poly.pdbx_strand_id
1 'polypeptide(L)'
;MDSLSALDPLAWQPEYLRKHPAYAAGNAFGWLQRVGGKQAAMSYPLAGRLYLAKSGWLLLSVPNALIRGVFDAMTEPGAELPTAGVWNLGDKQELLNAHISVMTADEVNQVGADKINERGHMFGYTLSGLKEITPDGGGHISKVWAIQVSAPTLATLRKSYGLSALPNGDHPFHITVAVRRKGILLDNGKAKGYETPAESDEEHRFSNPISRGELKAANDLSRSVKKDLLPGGEADNLPDRDFSAPALAEGAKHEHEHTRNDQIAKEIAKDHLSEDPQYYEKVKEIEKGAEQDDTPARPRILDELRAAKTHSDRRDYDRKHEILRRLIAQAPQDWHVDDPKPKYKGITHTPTKFRFHAPAGVVGSHVKAATNSVYAQQFGNLLNFRTPFVFDHGKPVYENVVDHLMKAKQRGDFILASRMKAHQYRSMLDPRYRYEMAQAAATGTLPQMNTFDKATQLYGNDVFDTIKNWGKPHGDTAA
;
A
#
# COMPACT_ATOMS: atom_id res chain seq x y z
N MET A 1 -50.51 -1.95 -38.93
CA MET A 1 -49.68 -0.74 -39.06
C MET A 1 -48.32 -1.10 -38.48
N ASP A 2 -47.49 -1.72 -39.31
CA ASP A 2 -46.15 -2.19 -38.97
C ASP A 2 -45.14 -1.38 -39.78
N SER A 3 -44.29 -0.59 -39.11
CA SER A 3 -42.97 -0.22 -39.62
C SER A 3 -42.16 0.54 -38.57
N LEU A 4 -41.26 -0.15 -37.88
CA LEU A 4 -40.05 0.46 -37.33
C LEU A 4 -38.86 -0.30 -37.93
N SER A 5 -38.39 0.20 -39.07
CA SER A 5 -37.18 -0.28 -39.73
C SER A 5 -35.95 0.07 -38.88
N ALA A 6 -35.15 -0.95 -38.58
CA ALA A 6 -33.85 -0.79 -37.97
C ALA A 6 -32.93 0.02 -38.89
N LEU A 7 -32.30 1.06 -38.35
CA LEU A 7 -31.30 1.86 -39.06
C LEU A 7 -30.09 1.00 -39.38
N ASP A 8 -29.74 0.91 -40.68
CA ASP A 8 -28.57 0.20 -41.17
C ASP A 8 -27.28 0.91 -40.72
N PRO A 9 -26.44 0.29 -39.87
CA PRO A 9 -25.24 0.90 -39.32
C PRO A 9 -24.15 1.20 -40.37
N LEU A 10 -24.34 0.77 -41.63
CA LEU A 10 -23.43 1.02 -42.75
C LEU A 10 -23.93 2.11 -43.71
N ALA A 11 -24.98 2.85 -43.35
CA ALA A 11 -25.58 3.88 -44.21
C ALA A 11 -24.65 5.07 -44.54
N TRP A 12 -23.56 5.28 -43.77
CA TRP A 12 -22.61 6.36 -44.04
C TRP A 12 -21.55 6.01 -45.12
N GLN A 13 -21.36 4.73 -45.47
CA GLN A 13 -20.30 4.36 -46.40
C GLN A 13 -20.66 4.65 -47.87
N PRO A 14 -19.70 5.18 -48.67
CA PRO A 14 -19.90 5.37 -50.10
C PRO A 14 -20.32 4.06 -50.81
N GLU A 15 -21.30 4.16 -51.70
CA GLU A 15 -21.99 3.00 -52.31
C GLU A 15 -21.03 2.01 -53.02
N TYR A 16 -19.89 2.50 -53.54
CA TYR A 16 -18.89 1.67 -54.21
C TYR A 16 -18.15 0.70 -53.28
N LEU A 17 -18.06 1.01 -51.97
CA LEU A 17 -17.45 0.12 -50.97
C LEU A 17 -18.40 -0.98 -50.49
N ARG A 18 -19.72 -0.76 -50.56
CA ARG A 18 -20.74 -1.76 -50.19
C ARG A 18 -20.86 -2.90 -51.20
N LYS A 19 -20.53 -2.66 -52.48
CA LYS A 19 -20.73 -3.62 -53.58
C LYS A 19 -19.53 -4.55 -53.83
N HIS A 20 -18.40 -4.38 -53.13
CA HIS A 20 -17.24 -5.24 -53.33
C HIS A 20 -17.21 -6.41 -52.33
N PRO A 21 -17.50 -7.65 -52.74
CA PRO A 21 -17.51 -8.81 -51.85
C PRO A 21 -16.14 -9.05 -51.19
N ALA A 22 -15.05 -8.67 -51.86
CA ALA A 22 -13.70 -8.71 -51.30
C ALA A 22 -13.49 -7.73 -50.13
N TYR A 23 -14.13 -6.56 -50.15
CA TYR A 23 -14.04 -5.58 -49.07
C TYR A 23 -14.86 -6.03 -47.86
N ALA A 24 -16.06 -6.57 -48.09
CA ALA A 24 -16.88 -7.16 -47.04
C ALA A 24 -16.20 -8.39 -46.40
N ALA A 25 -15.60 -9.27 -47.20
CA ALA A 25 -14.84 -10.42 -46.72
C ALA A 25 -13.57 -10.00 -45.97
N GLY A 26 -12.84 -9.00 -46.47
CA GLY A 26 -11.65 -8.44 -45.81
C GLY A 26 -11.98 -7.77 -44.47
N ASN A 27 -13.09 -7.03 -44.39
CA ASN A 27 -13.57 -6.45 -43.13
C ASN A 27 -14.05 -7.54 -42.18
N ALA A 28 -14.83 -8.52 -42.65
CA ALA A 28 -15.28 -9.63 -41.82
C ALA A 28 -14.10 -10.44 -41.26
N PHE A 29 -13.07 -10.69 -42.08
CA PHE A 29 -11.83 -11.34 -41.67
C PHE A 29 -11.03 -10.48 -40.67
N GLY A 30 -10.92 -9.17 -40.92
CA GLY A 30 -10.29 -8.23 -39.99
C GLY A 30 -11.03 -8.14 -38.64
N TRP A 31 -12.36 -8.17 -38.66
CA TRP A 31 -13.19 -8.25 -37.45
C TRP A 31 -13.04 -9.60 -36.75
N LEU A 32 -13.05 -10.72 -37.47
CA LEU A 32 -12.81 -12.05 -36.90
C LEU A 32 -11.42 -12.17 -36.27
N GLN A 33 -10.37 -11.61 -36.86
CA GLN A 33 -9.05 -11.55 -36.22
C GLN A 33 -9.03 -10.63 -35.00
N ARG A 34 -9.73 -9.49 -35.04
CA ARG A 34 -9.81 -8.54 -33.92
C ARG A 34 -10.63 -9.07 -32.74
N VAL A 35 -11.62 -9.91 -33.01
CA VAL A 35 -12.48 -10.56 -32.00
C VAL A 35 -11.85 -11.86 -31.52
N GLY A 36 -11.22 -12.65 -32.40
CA GLY A 36 -10.52 -13.89 -32.05
C GLY A 36 -9.16 -13.69 -31.36
N GLY A 37 -8.51 -12.53 -31.56
CA GLY A 37 -7.24 -12.17 -30.92
C GLY A 37 -7.40 -11.58 -29.51
N LYS A 38 -8.61 -11.25 -29.08
CA LYS A 38 -8.88 -10.89 -27.68
C LYS A 38 -9.07 -12.16 -26.88
N GLN A 39 -7.95 -12.77 -26.49
CA GLN A 39 -7.92 -13.72 -25.38
C GLN A 39 -8.75 -13.12 -24.25
N ALA A 40 -9.82 -13.81 -23.82
CA ALA A 40 -10.71 -13.32 -22.77
C ALA A 40 -9.84 -12.79 -21.63
N ALA A 41 -10.04 -11.52 -21.24
CA ALA A 41 -9.18 -10.88 -20.26
C ALA A 41 -9.19 -11.73 -19.00
N MET A 42 -8.07 -12.43 -18.73
CA MET A 42 -7.96 -13.29 -17.56
C MET A 42 -8.12 -12.38 -16.35
N SER A 43 -9.27 -12.50 -15.67
CA SER A 43 -9.54 -11.74 -14.47
C SER A 43 -8.74 -12.37 -13.35
N TYR A 44 -7.70 -11.67 -12.90
CA TYR A 44 -6.96 -12.05 -11.71
C TYR A 44 -7.59 -11.36 -10.51
N PRO A 45 -8.12 -12.11 -9.52
CA PRO A 45 -8.81 -11.52 -8.37
C PRO A 45 -7.85 -10.80 -7.41
N LEU A 46 -6.56 -11.15 -7.44
CA LEU A 46 -5.53 -10.58 -6.58
C LEU A 46 -4.43 -9.93 -7.42
N ALA A 47 -3.75 -8.94 -6.85
CA ALA A 47 -2.60 -8.31 -7.48
C ALA A 47 -1.58 -7.86 -6.43
N GLY A 48 -0.31 -7.88 -6.84
CA GLY A 48 0.81 -7.41 -6.02
C GLY A 48 1.70 -6.46 -6.81
N ARG A 49 2.51 -5.67 -6.11
CA ARG A 49 3.52 -4.79 -6.71
C ARG A 49 4.82 -5.56 -6.87
N LEU A 50 5.42 -5.48 -8.05
CA LEU A 50 6.74 -6.06 -8.31
C LEU A 50 7.82 -5.15 -7.71
N TYR A 51 8.77 -5.71 -6.97
CA TYR A 51 9.86 -4.95 -6.37
C TYR A 51 11.13 -5.78 -6.28
N LEU A 52 12.27 -5.08 -6.25
CA LEU A 52 13.57 -5.66 -6.00
C LEU A 52 13.85 -5.62 -4.51
N ALA A 53 14.07 -6.78 -3.89
CA ALA A 53 14.42 -6.88 -2.48
C ALA A 53 15.91 -6.54 -2.27
N LYS A 54 16.26 -6.14 -1.04
CA LYS A 54 17.66 -5.92 -0.64
C LYS A 54 18.52 -7.18 -0.79
N SER A 55 17.91 -8.37 -0.74
CA SER A 55 18.57 -9.66 -1.00
C SER A 55 18.95 -9.89 -2.47
N GLY A 56 18.60 -8.98 -3.38
CA GLY A 56 18.79 -9.15 -4.82
C GLY A 56 17.66 -9.89 -5.53
N TRP A 57 16.69 -10.42 -4.79
CA TRP A 57 15.56 -11.16 -5.37
C TRP A 57 14.52 -10.22 -5.97
N LEU A 58 13.92 -10.62 -7.10
CA LEU A 58 12.75 -9.94 -7.64
C LEU A 58 11.49 -10.61 -7.11
N LEU A 59 10.68 -9.85 -6.37
CA LEU A 59 9.56 -10.36 -5.61
C LEU A 59 8.26 -9.64 -6.00
N LEU A 60 7.14 -10.34 -5.89
CA LEU A 60 5.81 -9.73 -5.93
C LEU A 60 5.26 -9.61 -4.51
N SER A 61 4.83 -8.41 -4.13
CA SER A 61 4.30 -8.16 -2.78
C SER A 61 3.00 -8.91 -2.52
N VAL A 62 2.87 -9.54 -1.36
CA VAL A 62 1.61 -10.13 -0.89
C VAL A 62 1.27 -9.56 0.49
N PRO A 63 -0.01 -9.27 0.79
CA PRO A 63 -0.39 -8.82 2.12
C PRO A 63 -0.09 -9.87 3.19
N ASN A 64 0.68 -9.51 4.22
CA ASN A 64 0.97 -10.40 5.36
C ASN A 64 -0.31 -10.91 6.05
N ALA A 65 -1.39 -10.12 6.06
CA ALA A 65 -2.67 -10.49 6.64
C ALA A 65 -3.29 -11.74 5.98
N LEU A 66 -3.09 -11.92 4.66
CA LEU A 66 -3.54 -13.12 3.96
C LEU A 66 -2.85 -14.36 4.53
N ILE A 67 -1.54 -14.26 4.75
CA ILE A 67 -0.73 -15.39 5.24
C ILE A 67 -1.03 -15.70 6.70
N ARG A 68 -1.19 -14.68 7.53
CA ARG A 68 -1.63 -14.87 8.92
C ARG A 68 -2.99 -15.54 9.00
N GLY A 69 -3.97 -15.09 8.22
CA GLY A 69 -5.31 -15.70 8.22
C GLY A 69 -5.31 -17.16 7.79
N VAL A 70 -4.49 -17.53 6.80
CA VAL A 70 -4.35 -18.95 6.42
C VAL A 70 -3.62 -19.74 7.50
N PHE A 71 -2.54 -19.20 8.06
CA PHE A 71 -1.79 -19.84 9.15
C PHE A 71 -2.66 -20.08 10.39
N ASP A 72 -3.45 -19.10 10.81
CA ASP A 72 -4.37 -19.20 11.96
C ASP A 72 -5.45 -20.27 11.75
N ALA A 73 -5.77 -20.59 10.50
CA ALA A 73 -6.70 -21.65 10.13
C ALA A 73 -6.04 -23.02 9.97
N MET A 74 -4.70 -23.11 10.02
CA MET A 74 -3.98 -24.39 9.94
C MET A 74 -4.00 -25.12 11.28
N THR A 75 -4.18 -26.45 11.22
CA THR A 75 -4.16 -27.34 12.39
C THR A 75 -2.87 -28.17 12.47
N GLU A 76 -1.84 -27.79 11.71
CA GLU A 76 -0.61 -28.55 11.55
C GLU A 76 0.33 -28.44 12.76
N PRO A 77 0.65 -29.55 13.45
CA PRO A 77 1.52 -29.52 14.62
C PRO A 77 2.95 -29.06 14.28
N GLY A 78 3.46 -28.14 15.11
CA GLY A 78 4.81 -27.59 14.97
C GLY A 78 4.99 -26.67 13.76
N ALA A 79 3.90 -26.24 13.12
CA ALA A 79 3.96 -25.20 12.10
C ALA A 79 4.24 -23.83 12.75
N GLU A 80 5.10 -23.04 12.10
CA GLU A 80 5.49 -21.70 12.51
C GLU A 80 5.38 -20.74 11.33
N LEU A 81 5.14 -19.46 11.61
CA LEU A 81 5.16 -18.43 10.58
C LEU A 81 6.57 -18.30 9.97
N PRO A 82 6.68 -18.07 8.65
CA PRO A 82 7.95 -17.97 7.95
C PRO A 82 8.58 -16.59 8.15
N THR A 83 8.91 -16.25 9.39
CA THR A 83 9.60 -14.98 9.71
C THR A 83 11.07 -15.05 9.33
N ALA A 84 11.70 -13.89 9.16
CA ALA A 84 13.10 -13.80 8.82
C ALA A 84 14.00 -14.56 9.82
N GLY A 85 13.66 -14.55 11.12
CA GLY A 85 14.37 -15.34 12.14
C GLY A 85 14.29 -16.85 11.93
N VAL A 86 13.13 -17.37 11.50
CA VAL A 86 13.00 -18.81 11.20
C VAL A 86 13.90 -19.23 10.03
N TRP A 87 14.15 -18.31 9.10
CA TRP A 87 15.07 -18.53 7.98
C TRP A 87 16.53 -18.15 8.29
N ASN A 88 16.83 -17.70 9.52
CA ASN A 88 18.13 -17.11 9.89
C ASN A 88 18.56 -15.96 8.97
N LEU A 89 17.60 -15.14 8.53
CA LEU A 89 17.80 -14.01 7.63
C LEU A 89 17.83 -12.68 8.41
N GLY A 90 19.03 -12.17 8.66
CA GLY A 90 19.26 -10.85 9.29
C GLY A 90 18.76 -10.73 10.74
N ASP A 91 18.82 -9.52 11.28
CA ASP A 91 18.64 -9.29 12.73
C ASP A 91 17.18 -9.19 13.17
N LYS A 92 16.24 -9.04 12.22
CA LYS A 92 14.82 -8.86 12.51
C LYS A 92 14.08 -10.20 12.60
N GLN A 93 14.30 -10.92 13.69
CA GLN A 93 13.81 -12.29 13.88
C GLN A 93 12.29 -12.46 13.68
N GLU A 94 11.48 -11.45 13.98
CA GLU A 94 10.00 -11.54 13.91
C GLU A 94 9.39 -11.00 12.60
N LEU A 95 10.20 -10.52 11.65
CA LEU A 95 9.66 -9.91 10.43
C LEU A 95 9.08 -10.96 9.49
N LEU A 96 7.75 -10.95 9.33
CA LEU A 96 7.06 -11.67 8.25
C LEU A 96 7.06 -10.82 6.98
N ASN A 97 7.47 -11.41 5.86
CA ASN A 97 7.38 -10.77 4.54
C ASN A 97 6.76 -11.75 3.54
N ALA A 98 5.44 -11.71 3.40
CA ALA A 98 4.72 -12.49 2.42
C ALA A 98 5.01 -11.98 0.99
N HIS A 99 5.45 -12.89 0.12
CA HIS A 99 5.77 -12.55 -1.26
C HIS A 99 5.64 -13.76 -2.17
N ILE A 100 5.62 -13.50 -3.48
CA ILE A 100 5.84 -14.51 -4.52
C ILE A 100 7.22 -14.27 -5.11
N SER A 101 8.09 -15.28 -5.09
CA SER A 101 9.40 -15.19 -5.73
C SER A 101 9.23 -15.21 -7.25
N VAL A 102 9.65 -14.13 -7.91
CA VAL A 102 9.54 -13.97 -9.37
C VAL A 102 10.86 -14.29 -10.05
N MET A 103 11.98 -13.81 -9.51
CA MET A 103 13.33 -14.18 -9.96
C MET A 103 14.25 -14.32 -8.75
N THR A 104 15.17 -15.28 -8.79
CA THR A 104 16.22 -15.44 -7.78
C THR A 104 17.25 -14.32 -7.88
N ALA A 105 18.09 -14.15 -6.85
CA ALA A 105 19.18 -13.17 -6.92
C ALA A 105 20.12 -13.43 -8.09
N ASP A 106 20.46 -14.68 -8.38
CA ASP A 106 21.34 -15.05 -9.49
C ASP A 106 20.72 -14.74 -10.85
N GLU A 107 19.42 -15.01 -11.01
CA GLU A 107 18.67 -14.65 -12.22
C GLU A 107 18.62 -13.12 -12.43
N VAL A 108 18.41 -12.36 -11.34
CA VAL A 108 18.45 -10.88 -11.40
C VAL A 108 19.85 -10.38 -11.75
N ASN A 109 20.90 -10.97 -11.19
CA ASN A 109 22.29 -10.63 -11.50
C ASN A 109 22.63 -10.94 -12.97
N GLN A 110 22.14 -12.06 -13.50
CA GLN A 110 22.29 -12.43 -14.91
C GLN A 110 21.62 -11.42 -15.85
N VAL A 111 20.42 -10.96 -15.50
CA VAL A 111 19.67 -9.99 -16.30
C VAL A 111 20.27 -8.57 -16.17
N GLY A 112 20.68 -8.19 -14.96
CA GLY A 112 21.02 -6.84 -14.55
C GLY A 112 19.80 -6.12 -13.97
N ALA A 113 19.86 -5.80 -12.66
CA ALA A 113 18.73 -5.23 -11.91
C ALA A 113 18.19 -3.89 -12.49
N ASP A 114 19.08 -3.10 -13.08
CA ASP A 114 18.85 -1.85 -13.78
C ASP A 114 18.09 -2.03 -15.11
N LYS A 115 18.15 -3.22 -15.72
CA LYS A 115 17.40 -3.54 -16.95
C LYS A 115 15.96 -3.97 -16.69
N ILE A 116 15.59 -4.23 -15.44
CA ILE A 116 14.24 -4.66 -15.06
C ILE A 116 13.35 -3.42 -14.91
N ASN A 117 12.63 -3.10 -15.98
CA ASN A 117 11.82 -1.88 -16.09
C ASN A 117 10.44 -2.00 -15.46
N GLU A 118 9.94 -3.21 -15.23
CA GLU A 118 8.61 -3.46 -14.67
C GLU A 118 8.55 -3.33 -13.14
N ARG A 119 9.65 -2.94 -12.49
CA ARG A 119 9.67 -2.66 -11.05
C ARG A 119 8.64 -1.57 -10.72
N GLY A 120 7.83 -1.82 -9.70
CA GLY A 120 6.73 -0.96 -9.29
C GLY A 120 5.41 -1.22 -10.02
N HIS A 121 5.38 -2.03 -11.08
CA HIS A 121 4.14 -2.43 -11.76
C HIS A 121 3.33 -3.43 -10.94
N MET A 122 2.03 -3.48 -11.21
CA MET A 122 1.10 -4.44 -10.61
C MET A 122 0.98 -5.68 -11.49
N PHE A 123 1.12 -6.86 -10.88
CA PHE A 123 0.85 -8.14 -11.55
C PHE A 123 -0.28 -8.87 -10.85
N GLY A 124 -1.24 -9.32 -11.64
CA GLY A 124 -2.36 -10.12 -11.19
C GLY A 124 -1.98 -11.58 -10.97
N TYR A 125 -2.59 -12.20 -9.97
CA TYR A 125 -2.42 -13.62 -9.68
C TYR A 125 -3.69 -14.25 -9.08
N THR A 126 -3.77 -15.58 -9.13
CA THR A 126 -4.87 -16.38 -8.55
C THR A 126 -4.29 -17.44 -7.62
N LEU A 127 -4.95 -17.67 -6.47
CA LEU A 127 -4.58 -18.75 -5.56
C LEU A 127 -5.21 -20.06 -6.04
N SER A 128 -4.46 -21.14 -6.05
CA SER A 128 -4.96 -22.46 -6.47
C SER A 128 -5.23 -23.39 -5.29
N GLY A 129 -4.30 -23.49 -4.34
CA GLY A 129 -4.46 -24.35 -3.17
C GLY A 129 -3.20 -24.39 -2.30
N LEU A 130 -3.37 -24.84 -1.05
CA LEU A 130 -2.26 -25.05 -0.11
C LEU A 130 -1.58 -26.40 -0.43
N LYS A 131 -0.25 -26.39 -0.52
CA LYS A 131 0.57 -27.59 -0.71
C LYS A 131 1.63 -27.70 0.36
N GLU A 132 1.88 -28.94 0.76
CA GLU A 132 3.06 -29.30 1.55
C GLU A 132 4.24 -29.52 0.60
N ILE A 133 5.39 -28.95 0.96
CA ILE A 133 6.65 -29.06 0.25
C ILE A 133 7.69 -29.52 1.27
N THR A 134 8.40 -30.59 0.93
CA THR A 134 9.61 -31.00 1.66
C THR A 134 10.79 -30.31 0.98
N PRO A 135 11.47 -29.36 1.65
CA PRO A 135 12.60 -28.68 1.04
C PRO A 135 13.76 -29.67 0.84
N ASP A 136 14.36 -29.61 -0.35
CA ASP A 136 15.55 -30.39 -0.67
C ASP A 136 16.79 -29.81 0.05
N GLY A 137 17.64 -30.69 0.55
CA GLY A 137 18.88 -30.30 1.22
C GLY A 137 18.76 -30.22 2.75
N GLY A 138 19.81 -30.65 3.44
CA GLY A 138 19.89 -30.88 4.88
C GLY A 138 19.67 -29.69 5.82
N GLY A 139 19.03 -28.60 5.39
CA GLY A 139 18.76 -27.40 6.20
C GLY A 139 17.90 -27.67 7.45
N HIS A 140 17.73 -26.66 8.29
CA HIS A 140 17.01 -26.75 9.56
C HIS A 140 15.48 -26.81 9.42
N ILE A 141 14.94 -26.69 8.19
CA ILE A 141 13.51 -26.81 7.88
C ILE A 141 13.20 -28.25 7.40
N SER A 142 12.14 -28.83 7.95
CA SER A 142 11.65 -30.18 7.63
C SER A 142 10.45 -30.18 6.67
N LYS A 143 9.59 -29.15 6.76
CA LYS A 143 8.40 -28.97 5.93
C LYS A 143 8.13 -27.50 5.70
N VAL A 144 7.57 -27.20 4.53
CA VAL A 144 7.08 -25.88 4.13
C VAL A 144 5.65 -26.06 3.64
N TRP A 145 4.73 -25.22 4.09
CA TRP A 145 3.39 -25.13 3.51
C TRP A 145 3.30 -23.86 2.69
N ALA A 146 2.92 -23.98 1.43
CA ALA A 146 2.85 -22.87 0.51
C ALA A 146 1.56 -22.89 -0.32
N ILE A 147 0.99 -21.71 -0.56
CA ILE A 147 -0.15 -21.57 -1.48
C ILE A 147 0.40 -21.51 -2.89
N GLN A 148 0.00 -22.43 -3.76
CA GLN A 148 0.34 -22.38 -5.17
C GLN A 148 -0.40 -21.22 -5.85
N VAL A 149 0.31 -20.50 -6.71
CA VAL A 149 -0.15 -19.30 -7.38
C VAL A 149 -0.10 -19.49 -8.90
N SER A 150 -1.17 -19.11 -9.59
CA SER A 150 -1.19 -18.95 -11.04
C SER A 150 -0.98 -17.47 -11.39
N ALA A 151 0.13 -17.18 -12.08
CA ALA A 151 0.48 -15.84 -12.55
C ALA A 151 1.12 -15.89 -13.96
N PRO A 152 0.32 -16.11 -15.02
CA PRO A 152 0.81 -16.23 -16.40
C PRO A 152 1.56 -15.00 -16.91
N THR A 153 1.20 -13.82 -16.41
CA THR A 153 1.87 -12.56 -16.74
C THR A 153 3.29 -12.50 -16.15
N LEU A 154 3.51 -13.07 -14.96
CA LEU A 154 4.86 -13.22 -14.39
C LEU A 154 5.67 -14.25 -15.16
N ALA A 155 5.06 -15.35 -15.61
CA ALA A 155 5.75 -16.32 -16.47
C ALA A 155 6.17 -15.69 -17.82
N THR A 156 5.33 -14.82 -18.37
CA THR A 156 5.63 -14.06 -19.59
C THR A 156 6.76 -13.06 -19.35
N LEU A 157 6.73 -12.35 -18.20
CA LEU A 157 7.80 -11.45 -17.78
C LEU A 157 9.13 -12.20 -17.66
N ARG A 158 9.18 -13.37 -17.03
CA ARG A 158 10.41 -14.16 -16.95
C ARG A 158 10.95 -14.51 -18.33
N LYS A 159 10.08 -14.96 -19.23
CA LYS A 159 10.44 -15.28 -20.62
C LYS A 159 10.96 -14.07 -21.40
N SER A 160 10.46 -12.86 -21.16
CA SER A 160 10.95 -11.66 -21.86
C SER A 160 12.40 -11.33 -21.52
N TYR A 161 12.91 -11.83 -20.39
CA TYR A 161 14.31 -11.72 -19.99
C TYR A 161 15.13 -12.98 -20.30
N GLY A 162 14.60 -13.91 -21.10
CA GLY A 162 15.30 -15.13 -21.50
C GLY A 162 15.37 -16.21 -20.41
N LEU A 163 14.60 -16.06 -19.33
CA LEU A 163 14.52 -17.05 -18.24
C LEU A 163 13.43 -18.10 -18.52
N SER A 164 13.49 -19.21 -17.78
CA SER A 164 12.41 -20.20 -17.74
C SER A 164 11.09 -19.56 -17.31
N ALA A 165 9.95 -20.14 -17.74
CA ALA A 165 8.62 -19.65 -17.39
C ALA A 165 8.35 -19.63 -15.87
N LEU A 166 9.01 -20.53 -15.14
CA LEU A 166 8.87 -20.71 -13.70
C LEU A 166 10.24 -20.56 -13.01
N PRO A 167 10.30 -20.04 -11.78
CA PRO A 167 11.53 -20.03 -10.97
C PRO A 167 12.19 -21.41 -10.90
N ASN A 168 13.53 -21.45 -10.87
CA ASN A 168 14.31 -22.70 -10.84
C ASN A 168 13.97 -23.71 -11.95
N GLY A 169 13.39 -23.26 -13.07
CA GLY A 169 13.00 -24.10 -14.19
C GLY A 169 11.56 -24.60 -14.09
N ASP A 170 11.20 -25.24 -12.98
CA ASP A 170 9.92 -25.95 -12.81
C ASP A 170 9.18 -25.65 -11.50
N HIS A 171 9.72 -24.80 -10.61
CA HIS A 171 9.06 -24.48 -9.35
C HIS A 171 7.85 -23.57 -9.59
N PRO A 172 6.61 -24.01 -9.28
CA PRO A 172 5.45 -23.14 -9.42
C PRO A 172 5.60 -21.88 -8.59
N PHE A 173 5.04 -20.76 -9.06
CA PHE A 173 4.88 -19.59 -8.20
C PHE A 173 4.09 -19.98 -6.97
N HIS A 174 4.56 -19.54 -5.81
CA HIS A 174 3.94 -19.88 -4.54
C HIS A 174 4.16 -18.78 -3.52
N ILE A 175 3.35 -18.81 -2.46
CA ILE A 175 3.51 -17.97 -1.29
C ILE A 175 3.70 -18.88 -0.09
N THR A 176 4.83 -18.77 0.59
CA THR A 176 5.08 -19.54 1.80
C THR A 176 4.17 -19.07 2.93
N VAL A 177 3.43 -20.00 3.50
CA VAL A 177 2.46 -19.73 4.59
C VAL A 177 3.03 -20.11 5.94
N ALA A 178 3.65 -21.28 6.02
CA ALA A 178 4.15 -21.85 7.25
C ALA A 178 5.38 -22.70 6.97
N VAL A 179 6.17 -22.93 8.02
CA VAL A 179 7.33 -23.81 8.00
C VAL A 179 7.41 -24.61 9.28
N ARG A 180 8.10 -25.75 9.26
CA ARG A 180 8.39 -26.52 10.46
C ARG A 180 9.86 -26.85 10.53
N ARG A 181 10.54 -26.45 11.60
CA ARG A 181 11.94 -26.81 11.83
C ARG A 181 12.09 -28.31 12.13
N LYS A 182 13.26 -28.85 11.82
CA LYS A 182 13.66 -30.21 12.21
C LYS A 182 13.73 -30.32 13.74
N GLY A 183 13.31 -31.45 14.29
CA GLY A 183 13.39 -31.75 15.73
C GLY A 183 12.35 -31.07 16.62
N ILE A 184 11.31 -30.44 16.06
CA ILE A 184 10.23 -29.81 16.84
C ILE A 184 9.16 -30.79 17.29
N LEU A 185 8.93 -31.88 16.56
CA LEU A 185 8.02 -32.93 17.00
C LEU A 185 8.76 -33.98 17.82
N LEU A 186 8.10 -34.49 18.86
CA LEU A 186 8.46 -35.73 19.54
C LEU A 186 8.19 -36.93 18.61
N ASP A 187 8.75 -38.10 18.93
CA ASP A 187 8.61 -39.32 18.12
C ASP A 187 7.15 -39.76 17.88
N ASN A 188 6.22 -39.29 18.72
CA ASN A 188 4.78 -39.51 18.59
C ASN A 188 4.04 -38.47 17.73
N GLY A 189 4.76 -37.57 17.05
CA GLY A 189 4.18 -36.52 16.20
C GLY A 189 3.60 -35.31 16.94
N LYS A 190 3.76 -35.21 18.27
CA LYS A 190 3.32 -34.04 19.06
C LYS A 190 4.42 -32.99 19.15
N ALA A 191 4.05 -31.71 19.11
CA ALA A 191 5.01 -30.61 19.25
C ALA A 191 5.65 -30.60 20.64
N LYS A 192 6.97 -30.42 20.70
CA LYS A 192 7.77 -30.33 21.92
C LYS A 192 7.42 -29.02 22.64
N GLY A 193 6.46 -29.09 23.57
CA GLY A 193 5.91 -27.95 24.30
C GLY A 193 4.38 -27.86 24.34
N TYR A 194 3.66 -28.77 23.66
CA TYR A 194 2.20 -28.86 23.76
C TYR A 194 1.82 -29.69 24.99
N GLU A 195 1.78 -29.07 26.17
CA GLU A 195 1.09 -29.65 27.33
C GLU A 195 -0.41 -29.62 27.05
N THR A 196 -1.01 -30.79 26.86
CA THR A 196 -2.46 -30.92 26.88
C THR A 196 -2.95 -30.58 28.29
N PRO A 197 -3.96 -29.69 28.46
CA PRO A 197 -4.65 -29.58 29.73
C PRO A 197 -5.53 -30.82 29.88
N ALA A 198 -4.95 -31.91 30.37
CA ALA A 198 -5.66 -33.08 30.81
C ALA A 198 -5.24 -33.35 32.25
N GLU A 199 -6.22 -33.10 33.12
CA GLU A 199 -6.46 -33.77 34.40
C GLU A 199 -5.28 -33.82 35.37
N SER A 200 -5.43 -33.00 36.41
CA SER A 200 -4.87 -33.24 37.73
C SER A 200 -4.94 -34.73 38.07
N ASP A 201 -3.78 -35.34 38.28
CA ASP A 201 -3.57 -36.23 39.42
C ASP A 201 -2.08 -36.34 39.73
N GLU A 202 -1.83 -36.43 41.02
CA GLU A 202 -0.56 -36.22 41.69
C GLU A 202 0.49 -37.33 41.47
N GLU A 203 1.71 -37.01 41.92
CA GLU A 203 2.81 -37.92 42.25
C GLU A 203 3.52 -38.61 41.09
N HIS A 204 4.68 -38.06 40.69
CA HIS A 204 5.92 -38.82 40.80
C HIS A 204 7.19 -37.93 40.77
N ARG A 205 7.94 -38.03 41.86
CA ARG A 205 9.32 -37.59 42.04
C ARG A 205 10.23 -38.10 40.92
N PHE A 206 11.05 -37.22 40.32
CA PHE A 206 12.44 -37.56 40.01
C PHE A 206 13.34 -36.32 40.12
N SER A 207 14.25 -36.41 41.07
CA SER A 207 15.35 -35.51 41.38
C SER A 207 16.43 -35.54 40.29
N ASN A 208 16.98 -34.38 39.94
CA ASN A 208 18.42 -34.26 39.70
C ASN A 208 18.92 -32.84 40.00
N PRO A 209 19.93 -32.64 40.86
CA PRO A 209 20.44 -31.32 41.18
C PRO A 209 21.56 -30.93 40.20
N ILE A 210 21.38 -29.83 39.47
CA ILE A 210 22.49 -29.17 38.79
C ILE A 210 23.36 -28.51 39.86
N SER A 211 24.62 -28.92 39.90
CA SER A 211 25.58 -28.54 40.93
C SER A 211 25.98 -27.06 40.82
N ARG A 212 26.15 -26.42 41.99
CA ARG A 212 26.56 -25.02 42.18
C ARG A 212 27.94 -24.65 41.60
N GLY A 213 28.64 -25.59 40.96
CA GLY A 213 29.95 -25.39 40.31
C GLY A 213 29.87 -24.86 38.87
N GLU A 214 28.76 -25.10 38.16
CA GLU A 214 28.61 -24.68 36.75
C GLU A 214 28.15 -23.22 36.59
N LEU A 215 27.64 -22.61 37.66
CA LEU A 215 27.22 -21.20 37.70
C LEU A 215 28.38 -20.20 37.79
N LYS A 216 29.62 -20.66 38.04
CA LYS A 216 30.79 -19.78 38.13
C LYS A 216 31.53 -19.61 36.79
N ALA A 217 31.49 -20.62 35.92
CA ALA A 217 32.08 -20.53 34.57
C ALA A 217 31.24 -19.67 33.61
N ALA A 218 29.91 -19.62 33.80
CA ALA A 218 29.02 -18.79 32.98
C ALA A 218 29.09 -17.29 33.30
N ASN A 219 29.55 -16.91 34.50
CA ASN A 219 29.59 -15.50 34.92
C ASN A 219 30.90 -14.80 34.52
N ASP A 220 32.02 -15.52 34.42
CA ASP A 220 33.32 -14.96 34.02
C ASP A 220 33.47 -14.79 32.49
N LEU A 221 32.63 -15.42 31.66
CA LEU A 221 32.57 -15.15 30.21
C LEU A 221 31.72 -13.92 29.83
N SER A 222 30.97 -13.35 30.79
CA SER A 222 30.06 -12.22 30.54
C SER A 222 30.71 -10.84 30.60
N ARG A 223 32.04 -10.76 30.78
CA ARG A 223 32.73 -9.51 31.16
C ARG A 223 33.52 -8.79 30.06
N SER A 224 33.43 -9.12 28.77
CA SER A 224 34.10 -8.27 27.76
C SER A 224 33.51 -8.22 26.34
N VAL A 225 32.21 -8.40 26.17
CA VAL A 225 31.58 -8.03 24.89
C VAL A 225 30.52 -6.98 25.18
N LYS A 226 30.87 -5.71 24.96
CA LYS A 226 29.89 -4.63 24.82
C LYS A 226 28.99 -5.06 23.68
N LYS A 227 27.75 -5.44 24.00
CA LYS A 227 26.73 -5.83 23.04
C LYS A 227 26.36 -4.59 22.21
N ASP A 228 26.49 -4.67 20.89
CA ASP A 228 25.89 -3.68 19.96
C ASP A 228 24.40 -3.56 20.29
N LEU A 229 23.92 -2.32 20.37
CA LEU A 229 22.52 -2.03 20.66
C LEU A 229 21.75 -1.68 19.39
N LEU A 230 22.46 -1.27 18.32
CA LEU A 230 21.97 -0.91 17.01
C LEU A 230 22.75 -1.68 15.93
N PRO A 231 22.26 -2.84 15.47
CA PRO A 231 22.94 -3.57 14.40
C PRO A 231 22.76 -2.88 13.04
N GLY A 232 23.81 -2.89 12.22
CA GLY A 232 23.80 -2.54 10.80
C GLY A 232 24.64 -1.33 10.40
N GLY A 233 25.49 -0.81 11.29
CA GLY A 233 26.36 0.33 11.04
C GLY A 233 27.78 -0.07 10.59
N GLU A 234 28.50 0.83 9.90
CA GLU A 234 29.90 0.58 9.51
C GLU A 234 30.84 0.50 10.73
N ALA A 235 30.42 1.00 11.90
CA ALA A 235 31.16 0.89 13.15
C ALA A 235 30.77 -0.32 14.01
N ASP A 236 29.94 -1.22 13.50
CA ASP A 236 29.59 -2.47 14.18
C ASP A 236 30.87 -3.23 14.53
N ASN A 237 31.03 -3.61 15.80
CA ASN A 237 32.23 -4.26 16.36
C ASN A 237 33.52 -3.42 16.45
N LEU A 238 33.53 -2.15 16.05
CA LEU A 238 34.68 -1.27 16.27
C LEU A 238 34.72 -0.77 17.72
N PRO A 239 35.84 -0.97 18.45
CA PRO A 239 35.98 -0.48 19.81
C PRO A 239 36.14 1.05 19.82
N ASP A 240 35.66 1.69 20.90
CA ASP A 240 35.75 3.15 21.12
C ASP A 240 37.16 3.74 20.91
N ARG A 241 38.21 2.93 21.10
CA ARG A 241 39.62 3.35 20.96
C ARG A 241 40.05 3.62 19.52
N ASP A 242 39.28 3.13 18.55
CA ASP A 242 39.57 3.31 17.12
C ASP A 242 39.08 4.69 16.63
N PHE A 243 38.38 5.43 17.49
CA PHE A 243 37.86 6.76 17.21
C PHE A 243 38.58 7.82 18.06
N SER A 244 38.65 9.05 17.53
CA SER A 244 39.12 10.20 18.29
C SER A 244 38.20 10.46 19.49
N ALA A 245 38.72 10.36 20.71
CA ALA A 245 37.93 10.54 21.93
C ALA A 245 37.20 11.91 22.00
N PRO A 246 37.80 13.03 21.57
CA PRO A 246 37.08 14.31 21.45
C PRO A 246 35.93 14.26 20.44
N ALA A 247 36.16 13.73 19.23
CA ALA A 247 35.14 13.69 18.18
C ALA A 247 33.97 12.78 18.56
N LEU A 248 34.26 11.63 19.17
CA LEU A 248 33.22 10.70 19.64
C LEU A 248 32.39 11.30 20.78
N ALA A 249 33.01 12.08 21.68
CA ALA A 249 32.29 12.76 22.75
C ALA A 249 31.43 13.93 22.23
N GLU A 250 31.89 14.65 21.20
CA GLU A 250 31.11 15.71 20.55
C GLU A 250 29.96 15.10 19.74
N GLY A 251 30.21 14.05 18.97
CA GLY A 251 29.20 13.32 18.22
C GLY A 251 28.11 12.74 19.12
N ALA A 252 28.48 12.05 20.20
CA ALA A 252 27.50 11.51 21.15
C ALA A 252 26.62 12.60 21.79
N LYS A 253 27.15 13.83 21.99
CA LYS A 253 26.36 14.97 22.45
C LYS A 253 25.37 15.46 21.39
N HIS A 254 25.79 15.51 20.12
CA HIS A 254 24.92 15.90 19.02
C HIS A 254 23.77 14.89 18.84
N GLU A 255 24.07 13.58 18.90
CA GLU A 255 23.05 12.52 18.79
C GLU A 255 22.03 12.50 19.94
N HIS A 256 22.28 13.22 21.04
CA HIS A 256 21.27 13.38 22.09
C HIS A 256 20.03 14.16 21.66
N GLU A 257 20.10 14.88 20.53
CA GLU A 257 18.92 15.46 19.88
C GLU A 257 18.01 14.39 19.27
N HIS A 258 18.55 13.19 19.02
CA HIS A 258 17.86 12.09 18.37
C HIS A 258 17.57 10.91 19.31
N THR A 259 18.34 10.75 20.39
CA THR A 259 18.12 9.70 21.39
C THR A 259 18.47 10.12 22.82
N ARG A 260 17.79 9.54 23.81
CA ARG A 260 18.08 9.77 25.24
C ARG A 260 19.01 8.73 25.85
N ASN A 261 19.46 7.76 25.07
CA ASN A 261 20.32 6.67 25.55
C ASN A 261 21.77 6.92 25.11
N ASP A 262 22.65 7.17 26.08
CA ASP A 262 24.08 7.48 25.87
C ASP A 262 24.81 6.40 25.06
N GLN A 263 24.44 5.13 25.23
CA GLN A 263 25.09 4.03 24.51
C GLN A 263 24.70 4.02 23.04
N ILE A 264 23.42 4.27 22.75
CA ILE A 264 22.88 4.40 21.39
C ILE A 264 23.43 5.66 20.71
N ALA A 265 23.48 6.80 21.42
CA ALA A 265 24.04 8.05 20.92
C ALA A 265 25.51 7.89 20.52
N LYS A 266 26.27 7.17 21.36
CA LYS A 266 27.67 6.84 21.08
C LYS A 266 27.82 5.90 19.89
N GLU A 267 26.95 4.92 19.74
CA GLU A 267 26.96 3.97 18.62
C GLU A 267 26.70 4.66 17.28
N ILE A 268 25.66 5.50 17.21
CA ILE A 268 25.36 6.33 16.03
C ILE A 268 26.53 7.26 15.71
N ALA A 269 27.14 7.88 16.73
CA ALA A 269 28.30 8.74 16.53
C ALA A 269 29.52 7.98 16.00
N LYS A 270 29.72 6.72 16.39
CA LYS A 270 30.76 5.87 15.79
C LYS A 270 30.45 5.60 14.32
N ASP A 271 29.20 5.30 13.96
CA ASP A 271 28.83 5.03 12.57
C ASP A 271 29.11 6.23 11.66
N HIS A 272 28.69 7.43 12.07
CA HIS A 272 28.99 8.65 11.30
C HIS A 272 30.50 8.90 11.20
N LEU A 273 31.28 8.67 12.27
CA LEU A 273 32.73 8.85 12.26
C LEU A 273 33.47 7.76 11.46
N SER A 274 32.89 6.57 11.31
CA SER A 274 33.39 5.51 10.44
C SER A 274 33.20 5.87 8.97
N GLU A 275 32.05 6.44 8.61
CA GLU A 275 31.78 6.91 7.24
C GLU A 275 32.61 8.16 6.90
N ASP A 276 32.73 9.11 7.84
CA ASP A 276 33.45 10.36 7.67
C ASP A 276 34.08 10.83 9.00
N PRO A 277 35.40 10.73 9.17
CA PRO A 277 36.08 11.14 10.40
C PRO A 277 35.87 12.60 10.81
N GLN A 278 35.44 13.46 9.87
CA GLN A 278 35.16 14.88 10.11
C GLN A 278 33.66 15.21 10.05
N TYR A 279 32.78 14.22 10.13
CA TYR A 279 31.32 14.39 10.00
C TYR A 279 30.78 15.55 10.87
N TYR A 280 31.06 15.51 12.18
CA TYR A 280 30.55 16.51 13.12
C TYR A 280 31.22 17.88 12.98
N GLU A 281 32.44 17.96 12.44
CA GLU A 281 33.07 19.23 12.10
C GLU A 281 32.32 19.92 10.95
N LYS A 282 31.95 19.13 9.92
CA LYS A 282 31.16 19.62 8.76
C LYS A 282 29.76 20.04 9.17
N VAL A 283 29.08 19.26 10.00
CA VAL A 283 27.75 19.62 10.54
C VAL A 283 27.83 20.96 11.28
N LYS A 284 28.84 21.14 12.14
CA LYS A 284 29.05 22.39 12.88
C LYS A 284 29.33 23.59 11.97
N GLU A 285 30.01 23.41 10.85
CA GLU A 285 30.21 24.46 9.85
C GLU A 285 28.93 24.80 9.10
N ILE A 286 28.12 23.80 8.74
CA ILE A 286 26.81 24.00 8.11
C ILE A 286 25.86 24.73 9.06
N GLU A 287 25.84 24.35 10.35
CA GLU A 287 25.03 25.00 11.36
C GLU A 287 25.44 26.46 11.56
N LYS A 288 26.75 26.74 11.62
CA LYS A 288 27.27 28.12 11.66
C LYS A 288 26.92 28.92 10.40
N GLY A 289 26.90 28.28 9.23
CA GLY A 289 26.50 28.91 7.97
C GLY A 289 25.00 29.17 7.88
N ALA A 290 24.18 28.25 8.40
CA ALA A 290 22.72 28.39 8.46
C ALA A 290 22.28 29.46 9.47
N GLU A 291 23.08 29.71 10.51
CA GLU A 291 22.87 30.80 11.46
C GLU A 291 23.20 32.20 10.87
N GLN A 292 23.94 32.26 9.75
CA GLN A 292 24.35 33.50 9.11
C GLN A 292 23.49 33.91 7.89
N ASP A 293 22.49 33.11 7.49
CA ASP A 293 21.53 33.49 6.45
C ASP A 293 20.29 34.21 7.03
N ASP A 294 20.51 35.03 8.06
CA ASP A 294 19.53 35.96 8.61
C ASP A 294 19.42 37.18 7.70
N THR A 295 18.83 36.98 6.52
CA THR A 295 18.32 38.10 5.72
C THR A 295 17.06 38.63 6.43
N PRO A 296 17.09 39.83 7.04
CA PRO A 296 15.92 40.32 7.75
C PRO A 296 14.82 40.70 6.76
N ALA A 297 13.58 40.34 7.10
CA ALA A 297 12.32 40.90 6.58
C ALA A 297 11.52 40.14 5.49
N ARG A 298 11.38 38.81 5.58
CA ARG A 298 10.13 38.16 5.15
C ARG A 298 9.64 37.16 6.20
N PRO A 299 8.59 37.49 6.97
CA PRO A 299 7.94 36.50 7.84
C PRO A 299 7.47 35.32 6.98
N ARG A 300 7.71 34.10 7.44
CA ARG A 300 7.16 32.91 6.77
C ARG A 300 5.63 33.07 6.83
N ILE A 301 4.92 32.83 5.72
CA ILE A 301 3.46 33.01 5.63
C ILE A 301 2.69 32.35 6.79
N LEU A 302 3.22 31.23 7.30
CA LEU A 302 2.66 30.53 8.46
C LEU A 302 2.71 31.35 9.75
N ASP A 303 3.78 32.12 9.98
CA ASP A 303 3.93 32.97 11.16
C ASP A 303 2.95 34.13 11.12
N GLU A 304 2.70 34.69 9.93
CA GLU A 304 1.69 35.73 9.77
C GLU A 304 0.27 35.20 9.98
N LEU A 305 -0.03 33.99 9.49
CA LEU A 305 -1.31 33.33 9.74
C LEU A 305 -1.50 33.02 11.23
N ARG A 306 -0.44 32.60 11.93
CA ARG A 306 -0.45 32.41 13.39
C ARG A 306 -0.65 33.74 14.12
N ALA A 307 0.04 34.80 13.71
CA ALA A 307 -0.15 36.14 14.26
C ALA A 307 -1.61 36.62 14.09
N ALA A 308 -2.19 36.47 12.90
CA ALA A 308 -3.60 36.79 12.65
C ALA A 308 -4.55 36.00 13.57
N LYS A 309 -4.23 34.73 13.86
CA LYS A 309 -4.99 33.90 14.81
C LYS A 309 -4.84 34.42 16.25
N THR A 310 -3.63 34.76 16.67
CA THR A 310 -3.36 35.34 18.00
C THR A 310 -4.10 36.66 18.20
N HIS A 311 -4.11 37.56 17.20
CA HIS A 311 -4.92 38.79 17.25
C HIS A 311 -6.41 38.49 17.34
N SER A 312 -6.90 37.47 16.61
CA SER A 312 -8.29 37.01 16.72
C SER A 312 -8.65 36.54 18.14
N ASP A 313 -7.75 35.83 18.81
CA ASP A 313 -7.95 35.30 20.16
C ASP A 313 -7.94 36.41 21.21
N ARG A 314 -7.16 37.47 20.97
CA ARG A 314 -7.14 38.70 21.77
C ARG A 314 -8.27 39.68 21.45
N ARG A 315 -9.18 39.33 20.52
CA ARG A 315 -10.26 40.20 20.01
C ARG A 315 -9.76 41.50 19.33
N ASP A 316 -8.51 41.52 18.89
CA ASP A 316 -7.91 42.61 18.11
C ASP A 316 -8.19 42.37 16.62
N TYR A 317 -9.42 42.67 16.22
CA TYR A 317 -9.89 42.36 14.87
C TYR A 317 -9.26 43.26 13.80
N ASP A 318 -8.84 44.47 14.16
CA ASP A 318 -8.24 45.42 13.21
C ASP A 318 -6.89 44.93 12.72
N ARG A 319 -6.00 44.50 13.64
CA ARG A 319 -4.70 43.91 13.28
C ARG A 319 -4.84 42.60 12.52
N LYS A 320 -5.78 41.73 12.93
CA LYS A 320 -6.10 40.52 12.17
C LYS A 320 -6.52 40.85 10.73
N HIS A 321 -7.42 41.81 10.56
CA HIS A 321 -7.93 42.21 9.24
C HIS A 321 -6.84 42.85 8.37
N GLU A 322 -5.92 43.60 8.96
CA GLU A 322 -4.74 44.14 8.29
C GLU A 322 -3.84 43.04 7.72
N ILE A 323 -3.49 42.03 8.54
CA ILE A 323 -2.68 40.89 8.11
C ILE A 323 -3.40 40.11 6.99
N LEU A 324 -4.69 39.79 7.18
CA LEU A 324 -5.45 39.03 6.18
C LEU A 324 -5.60 39.80 4.86
N ARG A 325 -5.84 41.12 4.87
CA ARG A 325 -5.89 41.94 3.65
C ARG A 325 -4.58 41.86 2.89
N ARG A 326 -3.44 42.00 3.58
CA ARG A 326 -2.12 41.94 2.97
C ARG A 326 -1.85 40.56 2.35
N LEU A 327 -2.12 39.49 3.09
CA LEU A 327 -1.91 38.12 2.60
C LEU A 327 -2.81 37.77 1.41
N ILE A 328 -4.09 38.16 1.45
CA ILE A 328 -5.04 37.93 0.35
C ILE A 328 -4.62 38.74 -0.88
N ALA A 329 -4.17 39.99 -0.70
CA ALA A 329 -3.72 40.83 -1.82
C ALA A 329 -2.46 40.28 -2.50
N GLN A 330 -1.54 39.68 -1.74
CA GLN A 330 -0.32 39.08 -2.28
C GLN A 330 -0.58 37.82 -3.12
N ALA A 331 -1.53 36.98 -2.70
CA ALA A 331 -1.80 35.70 -3.35
C ALA A 331 -3.30 35.34 -3.31
N PRO A 332 -4.19 36.06 -4.03
CA PRO A 332 -5.63 35.86 -3.94
C PRO A 332 -6.09 34.47 -4.36
N GLN A 333 -5.34 33.81 -5.26
CA GLN A 333 -5.60 32.43 -5.71
C GLN A 333 -5.45 31.39 -4.60
N ASP A 334 -4.71 31.69 -3.54
CA ASP A 334 -4.49 30.76 -2.43
C ASP A 334 -5.67 30.76 -1.45
N TRP A 335 -6.68 31.60 -1.65
CA TRP A 335 -7.83 31.74 -0.75
C TRP A 335 -9.14 31.32 -1.43
N HIS A 336 -10.06 30.74 -0.64
CA HIS A 336 -11.44 30.52 -1.06
C HIS A 336 -12.43 30.78 0.09
N VAL A 337 -13.67 31.13 -0.24
CA VAL A 337 -14.76 31.34 0.72
C VAL A 337 -15.49 30.02 0.97
N ASP A 338 -15.45 29.49 2.20
CA ASP A 338 -16.11 28.24 2.60
C ASP A 338 -17.51 28.44 3.21
N ASP A 339 -17.74 29.55 3.92
CA ASP A 339 -19.04 29.92 4.50
C ASP A 339 -19.49 31.34 4.06
N PRO A 340 -20.45 31.47 3.14
CA PRO A 340 -20.87 32.76 2.57
C PRO A 340 -21.88 33.51 3.44
N LYS A 341 -21.75 33.47 4.78
CA LYS A 341 -22.60 34.25 5.68
C LYS A 341 -22.54 35.76 5.37
N PRO A 342 -23.66 36.48 5.50
CA PRO A 342 -23.77 37.88 5.04
C PRO A 342 -22.88 38.85 5.84
N LYS A 343 -22.66 38.60 7.14
CA LYS A 343 -21.90 39.51 8.01
C LYS A 343 -20.40 39.19 8.05
N TYR A 344 -20.04 37.92 8.15
CA TYR A 344 -18.66 37.45 8.21
C TYR A 344 -18.52 36.23 7.32
N LYS A 345 -17.67 36.33 6.29
CA LYS A 345 -17.38 35.22 5.39
C LYS A 345 -16.33 34.31 6.04
N GLY A 346 -16.57 33.02 6.02
CA GLY A 346 -15.51 32.02 6.24
C GLY A 346 -14.56 32.05 5.05
N ILE A 347 -13.26 32.10 5.33
CA ILE A 347 -12.20 31.99 4.33
C ILE A 347 -11.18 30.94 4.75
N THR A 348 -10.64 30.21 3.78
CA THR A 348 -9.61 29.20 3.98
C THR A 348 -8.39 29.48 3.10
N HIS A 349 -7.20 29.51 3.70
CA HIS A 349 -5.93 29.50 2.98
C HIS A 349 -5.62 28.08 2.51
N THR A 350 -5.64 27.88 1.20
CA THR A 350 -5.63 26.57 0.53
C THR A 350 -4.35 25.76 0.79
N PRO A 351 -3.13 26.35 0.77
CA PRO A 351 -1.89 25.61 1.06
C PRO A 351 -1.80 25.12 2.51
N THR A 352 -2.19 25.96 3.48
CA THR A 352 -1.98 25.66 4.91
C THR A 352 -3.24 25.17 5.62
N LYS A 353 -4.40 25.24 4.97
CA LYS A 353 -5.74 24.92 5.53
C LYS A 353 -6.16 25.78 6.72
N PHE A 354 -5.50 26.91 6.96
CA PHE A 354 -5.92 27.85 8.00
C PHE A 354 -7.26 28.50 7.64
N ARG A 355 -8.17 28.56 8.63
CA ARG A 355 -9.52 29.09 8.46
C ARG A 355 -9.74 30.33 9.32
N PHE A 356 -10.36 31.34 8.73
CA PHE A 356 -10.70 32.59 9.42
C PHE A 356 -12.12 33.02 9.08
N HIS A 357 -12.74 33.78 9.98
CA HIS A 357 -13.91 34.59 9.66
C HIS A 357 -13.45 36.03 9.47
N ALA A 358 -13.85 36.65 8.36
CA ALA A 358 -13.51 38.02 8.02
C ALA A 358 -14.72 38.75 7.38
N PRO A 359 -14.88 40.06 7.60
CA PRO A 359 -15.93 40.85 6.96
C PRO A 359 -15.70 40.92 5.44
N ALA A 360 -16.76 41.14 4.66
CA ALA A 360 -16.70 41.11 3.20
C ALA A 360 -15.64 42.06 2.61
N GLY A 361 -15.40 43.22 3.25
CA GLY A 361 -14.38 44.18 2.82
C GLY A 361 -12.92 43.71 2.99
N VAL A 362 -12.67 42.70 3.83
CA VAL A 362 -11.32 42.11 4.00
C VAL A 362 -11.06 41.03 2.94
N VAL A 363 -12.09 40.29 2.55
CA VAL A 363 -12.00 39.19 1.57
C VAL A 363 -11.86 39.72 0.14
N GLY A 364 -12.49 40.86 -0.16
CA GLY A 364 -12.50 41.43 -1.51
C GLY A 364 -13.34 40.61 -2.50
N SER A 365 -13.52 41.13 -3.71
CA SER A 365 -14.27 40.48 -4.80
C SER A 365 -13.48 39.43 -5.57
N HIS A 366 -12.15 39.39 -5.40
CA HIS A 366 -11.24 38.53 -6.16
C HIS A 366 -11.10 37.11 -5.59
N VAL A 367 -11.52 36.88 -4.35
CA VAL A 367 -11.55 35.54 -3.74
C VAL A 367 -12.81 34.81 -4.20
N LYS A 368 -12.61 33.72 -4.95
CA LYS A 368 -13.72 32.96 -5.52
C LYS A 368 -14.61 32.39 -4.42
N ALA A 369 -15.92 32.61 -4.53
CA ALA A 369 -16.89 31.87 -3.75
C ALA A 369 -16.78 30.39 -4.14
N ALA A 370 -16.65 29.49 -3.17
CA ALA A 370 -16.81 28.08 -3.46
C ALA A 370 -18.21 27.90 -4.06
N THR A 371 -18.29 27.41 -5.29
CA THR A 371 -19.55 27.03 -5.93
C THR A 371 -20.12 25.82 -5.18
N ASN A 372 -20.76 26.10 -4.06
CA ASN A 372 -21.39 25.10 -3.21
C ASN A 372 -22.74 24.74 -3.84
N SER A 373 -22.74 23.79 -4.78
CA SER A 373 -23.99 23.10 -5.10
C SER A 373 -24.41 22.28 -3.87
N VAL A 374 -25.71 22.16 -3.62
CA VAL A 374 -26.26 21.23 -2.60
C VAL A 374 -25.67 19.83 -2.79
N TYR A 375 -25.38 19.47 -4.04
CA TYR A 375 -24.62 18.29 -4.42
C TYR A 375 -23.21 18.27 -3.82
N ALA A 376 -22.39 19.31 -3.91
CA ALA A 376 -21.03 19.34 -3.35
C ALA A 376 -21.00 19.23 -1.82
N GLN A 377 -22.03 19.75 -1.14
CA GLN A 377 -22.15 19.66 0.32
C GLN A 377 -22.62 18.26 0.76
N GLN A 378 -23.58 17.67 0.04
CA GLN A 378 -23.95 16.26 0.21
C GLN A 378 -22.78 15.32 -0.15
N PHE A 379 -22.01 15.66 -1.19
CA PHE A 379 -20.81 14.94 -1.62
C PHE A 379 -19.69 15.05 -0.58
N GLY A 380 -19.51 16.21 0.05
CA GLY A 380 -18.56 16.40 1.16
C GLY A 380 -18.95 15.60 2.41
N ASN A 381 -20.24 15.51 2.72
CA ASN A 381 -20.74 14.68 3.82
C ASN A 381 -20.62 13.18 3.50
N LEU A 382 -20.77 12.78 2.23
CA LEU A 382 -20.59 11.40 1.74
C LEU A 382 -19.11 10.98 1.66
N LEU A 383 -18.21 11.90 1.31
CA LEU A 383 -16.76 11.69 1.21
C LEU A 383 -16.01 11.94 2.52
N ASN A 384 -16.70 12.34 3.59
CA ASN A 384 -16.10 12.39 4.91
C ASN A 384 -15.94 10.94 5.42
N PHE A 385 -14.85 10.29 5.01
CA PHE A 385 -14.39 8.97 5.46
C PHE A 385 -14.19 8.85 6.98
N ARG A 386 -14.45 9.94 7.72
CA ARG A 386 -14.24 10.09 9.15
C ARG A 386 -15.51 9.96 9.98
N THR A 387 -16.65 9.55 9.44
CA THR A 387 -17.77 9.14 10.30
C THR A 387 -17.31 7.93 11.12
N PRO A 388 -17.16 8.05 12.44
CA PRO A 388 -16.69 6.95 13.27
C PRO A 388 -17.66 5.78 13.13
N PHE A 389 -17.14 4.57 13.30
CA PHE A 389 -17.98 3.39 13.45
C PHE A 389 -18.94 3.61 14.62
N VAL A 390 -20.23 3.75 14.31
CA VAL A 390 -21.28 3.89 15.33
C VAL A 390 -21.71 2.48 15.72
N PHE A 391 -21.33 2.08 16.92
CA PHE A 391 -21.68 0.77 17.46
C PHE A 391 -23.06 0.84 18.12
N ASP A 392 -23.97 0.00 17.65
CA ASP A 392 -25.28 -0.22 18.24
C ASP A 392 -25.17 -1.34 19.28
N HIS A 393 -25.28 -0.97 20.56
CA HIS A 393 -25.22 -1.90 21.69
C HIS A 393 -26.41 -2.87 21.75
N GLY A 394 -27.48 -2.63 20.98
CA GLY A 394 -28.62 -3.55 20.84
C GLY A 394 -28.39 -4.68 19.83
N LYS A 395 -27.26 -4.67 19.11
CA LYS A 395 -26.92 -5.67 18.09
C LYS A 395 -25.64 -6.43 18.43
N PRO A 396 -25.50 -7.70 18.02
CA PRO A 396 -24.25 -8.42 18.13
C PRO A 396 -23.13 -7.76 17.30
N VAL A 397 -21.87 -7.99 17.67
CA VAL A 397 -20.70 -7.34 17.06
C VAL A 397 -20.63 -7.59 15.55
N TYR A 398 -20.94 -8.80 15.08
CA TYR A 398 -20.86 -9.12 13.66
C TYR A 398 -21.88 -8.32 12.82
N GLU A 399 -23.09 -8.07 13.33
CA GLU A 399 -24.10 -7.28 12.63
C GLU A 399 -23.68 -5.81 12.52
N ASN A 400 -23.10 -5.27 13.59
CA ASN A 400 -22.52 -3.93 13.56
C ASN A 400 -21.44 -3.79 12.47
N VAL A 401 -20.56 -4.78 12.36
CA VAL A 401 -19.51 -4.81 11.33
C VAL A 401 -20.10 -4.94 9.93
N VAL A 402 -21.07 -5.85 9.73
CA VAL A 402 -21.74 -6.06 8.44
C VAL A 402 -22.48 -4.79 7.99
N ASP A 403 -23.24 -4.15 8.88
CA ASP A 403 -23.94 -2.89 8.59
C ASP A 403 -22.98 -1.79 8.16
N HIS A 404 -21.81 -1.70 8.80
CA HIS A 404 -20.78 -0.73 8.44
C HIS A 404 -20.19 -1.01 7.05
N LEU A 405 -19.87 -2.27 6.76
CA LEU A 405 -19.34 -2.68 5.45
C LEU A 405 -20.37 -2.48 4.33
N MET A 406 -21.65 -2.76 4.58
CA MET A 406 -22.73 -2.54 3.61
C MET A 406 -22.92 -1.06 3.29
N LYS A 407 -22.86 -0.19 4.30
CA LYS A 407 -22.87 1.27 4.10
C LYS A 407 -21.66 1.74 3.30
N ALA A 408 -20.47 1.19 3.57
CA ALA A 408 -19.27 1.50 2.80
C ALA A 408 -19.39 1.07 1.34
N LYS A 409 -19.93 -0.12 1.08
CA LYS A 409 -20.20 -0.64 -0.27
C LYS A 409 -21.18 0.26 -1.03
N GLN A 410 -22.34 0.58 -0.44
CA GLN A 410 -23.36 1.43 -1.06
C GLN A 410 -22.80 2.81 -1.45
N ARG A 411 -21.90 3.38 -0.64
CA ARG A 411 -21.20 4.63 -0.97
C ARG A 411 -20.27 4.47 -2.17
N GLY A 412 -19.50 3.38 -2.23
CA GLY A 412 -18.66 3.04 -3.39
C GLY A 412 -19.48 2.92 -4.68
N ASP A 413 -20.59 2.20 -4.63
CA ASP A 413 -21.51 2.01 -5.76
C ASP A 413 -22.11 3.35 -6.23
N PHE A 414 -22.44 4.25 -5.31
CA PHE A 414 -22.97 5.58 -5.65
C PHE A 414 -21.94 6.48 -6.35
N ILE A 415 -20.69 6.50 -5.86
CA ILE A 415 -19.58 7.28 -6.46
C ILE A 415 -19.36 6.81 -7.90
N LEU A 416 -19.39 5.51 -8.10
CA LEU A 416 -19.21 4.87 -9.40
C LEU A 416 -20.32 5.28 -10.40
N ALA A 417 -21.58 5.12 -9.99
CA ALA A 417 -22.72 5.51 -10.82
C ALA A 417 -22.70 7.01 -11.16
N SER A 418 -22.28 7.85 -10.21
CA SER A 418 -22.15 9.30 -10.41
C SER A 418 -21.05 9.63 -11.44
N ARG A 419 -19.90 8.95 -11.35
CA ARG A 419 -18.80 9.11 -12.30
C ARG A 419 -19.18 8.66 -13.71
N MET A 420 -19.91 7.55 -13.85
CA MET A 420 -20.42 7.09 -15.14
C MET A 420 -21.36 8.10 -15.77
N LYS A 421 -22.31 8.64 -14.99
CA LYS A 421 -23.22 9.70 -15.48
C LYS A 421 -22.46 10.95 -15.90
N ALA A 422 -21.44 11.37 -15.15
CA ALA A 422 -20.62 12.52 -15.52
C ALA A 422 -19.86 12.28 -16.84
N HIS A 423 -19.31 11.07 -17.06
CA HIS A 423 -18.69 10.71 -18.33
C HIS A 423 -19.69 10.69 -19.49
N GLN A 424 -20.89 10.14 -19.29
CA GLN A 424 -21.96 10.15 -20.29
C GLN A 424 -22.40 11.58 -20.63
N TYR A 425 -22.56 12.43 -19.62
CA TYR A 425 -22.96 13.81 -19.84
C TYR A 425 -21.88 14.62 -20.56
N ARG A 426 -20.61 14.42 -20.19
CA ARG A 426 -19.46 15.07 -20.84
C ARG A 426 -19.27 14.59 -22.27
N SER A 427 -19.46 13.29 -22.53
CA SER A 427 -19.47 12.80 -23.90
C SER A 427 -20.67 13.35 -24.68
N MET A 428 -21.85 13.53 -24.09
CA MET A 428 -22.99 14.13 -24.76
C MET A 428 -22.76 15.58 -25.20
N LEU A 429 -22.10 16.38 -24.36
CA LEU A 429 -21.96 17.83 -24.58
C LEU A 429 -20.67 18.27 -25.28
N ASP A 430 -19.59 17.47 -25.26
CA ASP A 430 -18.29 17.88 -25.78
C ASP A 430 -17.82 16.95 -26.91
N PRO A 431 -17.97 17.38 -28.19
CA PRO A 431 -17.48 16.63 -29.35
C PRO A 431 -15.96 16.40 -29.35
N ARG A 432 -15.19 17.30 -28.73
CA ARG A 432 -13.73 17.21 -28.63
C ARG A 432 -13.33 16.10 -27.66
N TYR A 433 -14.01 16.01 -26.53
CA TYR A 433 -13.86 14.91 -25.58
C TYR A 433 -14.19 13.54 -26.21
N ARG A 434 -15.22 13.45 -27.07
CA ARG A 434 -15.49 12.22 -27.84
C ARG A 434 -14.35 11.84 -28.76
N TYR A 435 -13.81 12.82 -29.49
CA TYR A 435 -12.70 12.60 -30.42
C TYR A 435 -11.43 12.15 -29.69
N GLU A 436 -11.12 12.77 -28.55
CA GLU A 436 -9.98 12.40 -27.70
C GLU A 436 -10.13 10.98 -27.13
N MET A 437 -11.32 10.61 -26.66
CA MET A 437 -11.58 9.24 -26.20
C MET A 437 -11.53 8.21 -27.33
N ALA A 438 -12.00 8.57 -28.53
CA ALA A 438 -11.90 7.72 -29.71
C ALA A 438 -10.44 7.54 -30.18
N GLN A 439 -9.64 8.62 -30.18
CA GLN A 439 -8.22 8.54 -30.45
C GLN A 439 -7.47 7.73 -29.40
N ALA A 440 -7.76 7.94 -28.12
CA ALA A 440 -7.15 7.19 -27.03
C ALA A 440 -7.53 5.70 -27.08
N ALA A 441 -8.77 5.38 -27.48
CA ALA A 441 -9.20 3.99 -27.71
C ALA A 441 -8.52 3.38 -28.94
N ALA A 442 -8.33 4.14 -30.02
CA ALA A 442 -7.67 3.67 -31.24
C ALA A 442 -6.17 3.45 -31.06
N THR A 443 -5.52 4.24 -30.21
CA THR A 443 -4.07 4.18 -29.93
C THR A 443 -3.74 3.32 -28.71
N GLY A 444 -4.74 2.78 -28.02
CA GLY A 444 -4.54 2.01 -26.79
C GLY A 444 -4.09 2.86 -25.60
N THR A 445 -4.08 4.19 -25.71
CA THR A 445 -3.69 5.14 -24.67
C THR A 445 -4.90 5.69 -23.91
N LEU A 446 -6.01 4.94 -23.82
CA LEU A 446 -7.11 5.31 -22.92
C LEU A 446 -6.49 5.62 -21.55
N PRO A 447 -6.71 6.82 -20.99
CA PRO A 447 -6.17 7.15 -19.68
C PRO A 447 -6.57 6.03 -18.75
N GLN A 448 -5.57 5.41 -18.10
CA GLN A 448 -5.71 4.22 -17.27
C GLN A 448 -6.87 4.42 -16.30
N MET A 449 -8.04 3.95 -16.71
CA MET A 449 -9.21 3.85 -15.87
C MET A 449 -8.83 2.87 -14.78
N ASN A 450 -8.99 3.30 -13.53
CA ASN A 450 -8.52 2.50 -12.40
C ASN A 450 -9.21 1.14 -12.42
N THR A 451 -8.63 0.15 -11.73
CA THR A 451 -9.11 -1.25 -11.76
C THR A 451 -10.61 -1.38 -11.41
N PHE A 452 -11.16 -0.40 -10.68
CA PHE A 452 -12.56 -0.29 -10.32
C PHE A 452 -13.46 0.10 -11.51
N ASP A 453 -13.02 1.02 -12.36
CA ASP A 453 -13.72 1.44 -13.58
C ASP A 453 -13.85 0.28 -14.61
N LYS A 454 -12.86 -0.65 -14.64
CA LYS A 454 -12.90 -1.86 -15.49
C LYS A 454 -13.86 -2.94 -14.99
N ALA A 455 -13.92 -3.16 -13.67
CA ALA A 455 -14.87 -4.11 -13.08
C ALA A 455 -16.33 -3.68 -13.32
N THR A 456 -16.57 -2.37 -13.28
CA THR A 456 -17.90 -1.77 -13.48
C THR A 456 -18.45 -1.96 -14.89
N GLN A 457 -17.57 -2.02 -15.89
CA GLN A 457 -17.96 -2.19 -17.30
C GLN A 457 -18.18 -3.67 -17.67
N LEU A 458 -17.60 -4.60 -16.90
CA LEU A 458 -17.64 -6.04 -17.16
C LEU A 458 -18.81 -6.77 -16.47
N TYR A 459 -19.32 -6.27 -15.35
CA TYR A 459 -20.36 -6.94 -14.54
C TYR A 459 -21.75 -6.29 -14.66
N GLY A 460 -22.11 -5.80 -15.85
CA GLY A 460 -23.47 -5.32 -16.12
C GLY A 460 -24.52 -6.37 -15.74
N ASN A 461 -25.52 -5.95 -14.96
CA ASN A 461 -26.78 -6.61 -14.53
C ASN A 461 -26.78 -8.07 -14.00
N ASP A 462 -25.84 -8.96 -14.33
CA ASP A 462 -25.95 -10.41 -14.03
C ASP A 462 -25.66 -10.81 -12.57
N VAL A 463 -25.06 -9.93 -11.77
CA VAL A 463 -24.87 -10.18 -10.32
C VAL A 463 -26.18 -9.94 -9.55
N PHE A 464 -27.03 -9.03 -10.03
CA PHE A 464 -28.28 -8.72 -9.34
C PHE A 464 -29.38 -9.77 -9.60
N ASP A 465 -29.38 -10.45 -10.74
CA ASP A 465 -30.30 -11.56 -11.01
C ASP A 465 -29.93 -12.83 -10.22
N THR A 466 -28.64 -13.03 -9.95
CA THR A 466 -28.16 -14.14 -9.11
C THR A 466 -28.49 -13.91 -7.63
N ILE A 467 -28.37 -12.66 -7.15
CA ILE A 467 -28.71 -12.28 -5.77
C ILE A 467 -30.23 -12.21 -5.55
N LYS A 468 -31.02 -11.80 -6.55
CA LYS A 468 -32.50 -11.72 -6.45
C LYS A 468 -33.17 -13.10 -6.34
N ASN A 469 -32.45 -14.16 -6.70
CA ASN A 469 -32.90 -15.54 -6.62
C ASN A 469 -32.27 -16.34 -5.46
N TRP A 470 -31.33 -15.75 -4.73
CA TRP A 470 -30.67 -16.41 -3.61
C TRP A 470 -31.51 -16.24 -2.33
N GLY A 471 -32.12 -17.33 -1.86
CA GLY A 471 -32.98 -17.35 -0.68
C GLY A 471 -34.47 -17.58 -0.95
N LYS A 472 -34.89 -17.77 -2.21
CA LYS A 472 -36.23 -18.30 -2.49
C LYS A 472 -36.23 -19.81 -2.30
N PRO A 473 -37.18 -20.39 -1.53
CA PRO A 473 -37.31 -21.83 -1.46
C PRO A 473 -37.66 -22.37 -2.86
N HIS A 474 -36.91 -23.38 -3.31
CA HIS A 474 -37.32 -24.20 -4.44
C HIS A 474 -38.55 -25.00 -4.03
N GLY A 475 -39.72 -24.57 -4.48
CA GLY A 475 -40.99 -25.27 -4.25
C GLY A 475 -42.02 -24.93 -5.31
N ASP A 476 -42.43 -25.98 -6.03
CA ASP A 476 -43.64 -26.12 -6.87
C ASP A 476 -43.53 -25.82 -8.36
N THR A 477 -42.76 -26.68 -9.05
CA THR A 477 -43.19 -27.21 -10.34
C THR A 477 -44.08 -28.44 -10.09
N ALA A 478 -45.40 -28.25 -10.09
CA ALA A 478 -46.38 -29.31 -10.35
C ALA A 478 -47.73 -28.72 -10.82
N ALA A 479 -47.86 -28.58 -12.14
CA ALA A 479 -49.05 -28.85 -12.97
C ALA A 479 -48.83 -28.26 -14.37
#